data_AF-A0A946MC22-F1
#
_entry.id   AF-A0A946MC22-F1
#
_cell.length_a   1.000
_cell.length_b   1.000
_cell.length_c   1.000
_cell.angle_alpha   90.00
_cell.angle_beta   90.00
_cell.angle_gamma   90.00
#
_symmetry.space_group_name_H-M   'P 1'
#
loop_
_entity.id
_entity.type
_entity.pdbx_description
1 polymer ?
#
loop_
_entity_poly.entity_id
_entity_poly.type
_entity_poly.pdbx_seq_one_letter_code
_entity_poly.pdbx_strand_id
1 'polypeptide(L)'
;GKRFWAHGPKGDPGSDQPAIVYWFEAKKDSRGLTTYIPRVIHQQSGVGTQFWMGDINGDGLLDVVTSNKSGVHVSLQSQTANK
;
A
#
# COMPACT_ATOMS: atom_id res chain seq x y z
N GLY A 1 -2.16 -5.78 -1.87
CA GLY A 1 -2.95 -4.75 -2.56
C GLY A 1 -3.48 -5.28 -3.88
N LYS A 2 -4.45 -4.60 -4.51
CA LYS A 2 -4.96 -4.93 -5.84
C LYS A 2 -4.24 -4.09 -6.91
N ARG A 3 -3.91 -4.70 -8.04
CA ARG A 3 -3.25 -4.02 -9.17
C ARG A 3 -4.28 -3.26 -10.00
N PHE A 4 -3.89 -2.11 -10.54
CA PHE A 4 -4.69 -1.42 -11.56
C PHE A 4 -4.54 -2.17 -12.89
N TRP A 5 -5.63 -2.82 -13.35
CA TRP A 5 -5.72 -3.54 -14.63
C TRP A 5 -4.55 -4.51 -14.89
N ALA A 6 -4.35 -5.53 -14.04
CA ALA A 6 -3.26 -6.50 -14.23
C ALA A 6 -3.28 -7.08 -15.65
N HIS A 7 -4.44 -7.58 -16.10
CA HIS A 7 -4.65 -8.06 -17.48
C HIS A 7 -5.58 -7.15 -18.31
N GLY A 8 -5.61 -5.84 -18.03
CA GLY A 8 -6.46 -4.87 -18.73
C GLY A 8 -7.83 -4.66 -18.06
N PRO A 9 -8.66 -3.72 -18.57
CA PRO A 9 -9.92 -3.32 -17.92
C PRO A 9 -11.00 -4.42 -17.91
N LYS A 10 -10.85 -5.45 -18.74
CA LYS A 10 -11.80 -6.57 -18.86
C LYS A 10 -11.13 -7.95 -18.68
N GLY A 11 -9.85 -7.98 -18.33
CA GLY A 11 -9.06 -9.22 -18.30
C GLY A 11 -9.23 -10.04 -17.03
N ASP A 12 -9.52 -9.39 -15.90
CA ASP A 12 -9.71 -10.04 -14.61
C ASP A 12 -11.12 -9.78 -14.05
N PRO A 13 -11.75 -10.75 -13.35
CA PRO A 13 -12.89 -10.48 -12.49
C PRO A 13 -12.58 -9.35 -11.50
N GLY A 14 -13.46 -8.34 -11.43
CA GLY A 14 -13.26 -7.17 -10.58
C GLY A 14 -12.15 -6.23 -11.06
N SER A 15 -11.75 -6.26 -12.35
CA SER A 15 -10.75 -5.33 -12.91
C SER A 15 -11.06 -3.85 -12.65
N ASP A 16 -12.35 -3.50 -12.56
CA ASP A 16 -12.92 -2.18 -12.28
C ASP A 16 -13.00 -1.84 -10.78
N GLN A 17 -12.79 -2.81 -9.88
CA GLN A 17 -12.77 -2.56 -8.44
C GLN A 17 -11.53 -1.74 -8.02
N PRO A 18 -11.60 -1.03 -6.87
CA PRO A 18 -10.52 -0.16 -6.42
C PRO A 18 -9.15 -0.87 -6.32
N ALA A 19 -8.10 -0.23 -6.85
CA ALA A 19 -6.73 -0.72 -6.75
C ALA A 19 -6.13 -0.36 -5.38
N ILE A 20 -6.60 -1.04 -4.34
CA ILE A 20 -6.25 -0.70 -2.95
C ILE A 20 -4.83 -1.18 -2.60
N VAL A 21 -4.05 -0.33 -1.94
CA VAL A 21 -2.78 -0.66 -1.30
C VAL A 21 -3.00 -0.74 0.21
N TYR A 22 -2.59 -1.87 0.79
CA TYR A 22 -2.63 -2.13 2.23
C TYR A 22 -1.22 -2.32 2.78
N TRP A 23 -0.98 -1.80 3.96
CA TRP A 23 0.06 -2.26 4.87
C TRP A 23 -0.60 -3.18 5.91
N PHE A 24 0.03 -4.31 6.24
CA PHE A 24 -0.45 -5.17 7.32
C PHE A 24 0.47 -5.01 8.53
N GLU A 25 -0.07 -4.41 9.58
CA GLU A 25 0.62 -4.27 10.86
C GLU A 25 0.63 -5.62 11.58
N ALA A 26 1.81 -6.20 11.75
CA ALA A 26 1.98 -7.45 12.47
C ALA A 26 2.13 -7.20 13.97
N LYS A 27 1.26 -7.80 14.79
CA LYS A 27 1.35 -7.79 16.25
C LYS A 27 1.47 -9.21 16.78
N LYS A 28 2.51 -9.47 17.56
CA LYS A 28 2.72 -10.76 18.23
C LYS A 28 2.24 -10.67 19.68
N ASP A 29 1.35 -11.57 20.10
CA ASP A 29 0.91 -11.66 21.49
C ASP A 29 1.92 -12.39 22.38
N SER A 30 1.69 -12.40 23.69
CA SER A 30 2.55 -13.08 24.67
C SER A 30 2.63 -14.59 24.50
N ARG A 31 1.70 -15.20 23.74
CA ARG A 31 1.68 -16.64 23.40
C ARG A 31 2.39 -16.91 22.07
N GLY A 32 2.96 -15.89 21.43
CA GLY A 32 3.68 -15.99 20.17
C GLY A 32 2.80 -15.93 18.92
N LEU A 33 1.47 -15.81 19.06
CA LEU A 33 0.53 -15.72 17.95
C LEU A 33 0.65 -14.35 17.27
N THR A 34 0.76 -14.33 15.95
CA THR A 34 0.84 -13.09 15.17
C THR A 34 -0.49 -12.76 14.53
N THR A 35 -1.03 -11.58 14.82
CA THR A 35 -2.20 -11.00 14.15
C THR A 35 -1.75 -9.95 13.14
N TYR A 36 -2.36 -9.96 11.96
CA TYR A 36 -2.13 -8.97 10.91
C TYR A 36 -3.32 -8.02 10.83
N ILE A 37 -3.10 -6.75 11.13
CA ILE A 37 -4.13 -5.72 11.10
C ILE A 37 -4.00 -4.95 9.77
N PRO A 38 -5.01 -4.98 8.88
CA PRO A 38 -4.95 -4.25 7.63
C PRO A 38 -5.04 -2.73 7.87
N ARG A 39 -4.12 -1.98 7.27
CA ARG A 39 -4.08 -0.52 7.22
C ARG A 39 -4.14 -0.09 5.76
N VAL A 40 -5.14 0.70 5.40
CA VAL A 40 -5.26 1.23 4.04
C VAL A 40 -4.25 2.36 3.86
N ILE A 41 -3.37 2.24 2.86
CA ILE A 41 -2.47 3.33 2.45
C ILE A 41 -3.22 4.24 1.47
N HIS A 42 -3.75 3.65 0.40
CA HIS A 42 -4.48 4.37 -0.63
C HIS A 42 -5.40 3.42 -1.42
N GLN A 43 -6.56 3.89 -1.87
CA GLN A 43 -7.60 3.01 -2.43
C GLN A 43 -7.55 2.85 -3.96
N GLN A 44 -6.75 3.66 -4.67
CA GLN A 44 -6.78 3.70 -6.14
C GLN A 44 -5.40 3.65 -6.81
N SER A 45 -4.31 3.75 -6.05
CA SER A 45 -2.97 3.79 -6.64
C SER A 45 -2.57 2.44 -7.20
N GLY A 46 -2.92 1.36 -6.49
CA GLY A 46 -2.52 0.00 -6.81
C GLY A 46 -1.02 -0.25 -6.66
N VAL A 47 -0.67 -1.53 -6.64
CA VAL A 47 0.74 -1.96 -6.72
C VAL A 47 1.09 -2.46 -8.12
N GLY A 48 2.33 -2.25 -8.53
CA GLY A 48 2.91 -2.84 -9.74
C GLY A 48 3.38 -4.27 -9.51
N THR A 49 4.35 -4.70 -10.33
CA THR A 49 5.18 -5.88 -10.04
C THR A 49 6.28 -5.59 -9.03
N GLN A 50 6.55 -4.30 -8.78
CA GLN A 50 7.56 -3.80 -7.86
C GLN A 50 6.99 -2.62 -7.07
N PHE A 51 7.55 -2.40 -5.89
CA PHE A 51 7.35 -1.22 -5.07
C PHE A 51 8.68 -0.92 -4.36
N TRP A 52 8.82 0.30 -3.88
CA TRP A 52 9.99 0.73 -3.13
C TRP A 52 9.56 1.43 -1.84
N MET A 53 10.44 1.39 -0.84
CA MET A 53 10.24 2.08 0.42
C MET A 53 11.51 2.82 0.84
N GLY A 54 11.33 4.01 1.38
CA GLY A 54 12.38 4.85 1.92
C GLY A 54 11.87 6.27 2.17
N ASP A 55 12.68 7.06 2.86
CA ASP A 55 12.36 8.43 3.24
C ASP A 55 12.60 9.37 2.04
N ILE A 56 11.53 9.83 1.39
CA ILE A 56 11.62 10.66 0.18
C ILE A 56 11.59 12.14 0.53
N ASN A 57 10.88 12.52 1.59
CA ASN A 57 10.69 13.91 1.98
C ASN A 57 11.69 14.38 3.06
N GLY A 58 12.49 13.48 3.63
CA GLY A 58 13.52 13.76 4.63
C GLY A 58 12.99 13.90 6.05
N ASP A 59 11.80 13.37 6.36
CA ASP A 59 11.18 13.49 7.69
C ASP A 59 11.52 12.33 8.65
N GLY A 60 12.33 11.37 8.19
CA GLY A 60 12.74 10.19 8.94
C GLY A 60 11.69 9.07 8.99
N LEU A 61 10.57 9.20 8.27
CA LEU A 61 9.55 8.16 8.12
C LEU A 61 9.71 7.42 6.79
N LEU A 62 9.24 6.17 6.73
CA LEU A 62 9.32 5.39 5.50
C LEU A 62 8.10 5.66 4.63
N ASP A 63 8.34 6.20 3.43
CA ASP A 63 7.31 6.37 2.42
C ASP A 63 7.18 5.11 1.55
N VAL A 64 6.07 5.01 0.82
CA VAL A 64 5.81 3.92 -0.12
C VAL A 64 5.68 4.48 -1.53
N VAL A 65 6.48 3.94 -2.46
CA VAL A 65 6.37 4.25 -3.89
C VAL A 65 5.85 3.03 -4.63
N THR A 66 4.78 3.24 -5.41
CA THR A 66 4.29 2.24 -6.36
C THR A 66 4.32 2.80 -7.78
N SER A 67 4.57 1.93 -8.75
CA SER A 67 4.50 2.26 -10.17
C SER A 67 3.72 1.17 -10.90
N ASN A 68 2.70 1.57 -11.67
CA ASN A 68 1.91 0.67 -12.49
C ASN A 68 1.21 1.42 -13.63
N LYS A 69 0.22 0.80 -14.29
CA LYS A 69 -0.53 1.39 -15.42
C LYS A 69 -1.29 2.67 -15.05
N SER A 70 -1.58 2.93 -13.77
CA SER A 70 -2.19 4.18 -13.29
C SER A 70 -1.17 5.30 -13.04
N GLY A 71 0.14 5.05 -13.23
CA GLY A 71 1.21 6.00 -13.01
C GLY A 71 2.11 5.64 -11.83
N VAL A 72 2.91 6.62 -11.41
CA VAL A 72 3.76 6.57 -10.20
C VAL A 72 3.04 7.27 -9.07
N HIS A 73 2.95 6.60 -7.92
CA HIS A 73 2.30 7.12 -6.71
C HIS A 73 3.30 7.12 -5.57
N VAL A 74 3.44 8.27 -4.90
CA VAL A 74 4.23 8.43 -3.68
C VAL A 74 3.24 8.62 -2.52
N SER A 75 3.24 7.68 -1.58
CA SER A 75 2.43 7.75 -0.36
C SER A 75 3.32 8.17 0.80
N LEU A 76 3.19 9.43 1.20
CA LEU A 76 3.96 9.99 2.32
C LEU A 76 3.41 9.49 3.65
N GLN A 77 4.28 8.95 4.50
CA GLN A 77 3.90 8.66 5.87
C GLN A 77 3.83 9.97 6.65
N SER A 78 2.86 10.08 7.56
CA SER A 78 2.84 11.15 8.55
C SER A 78 2.53 10.58 9.91
N GLN A 79 3.14 11.16 10.94
CA GLN A 79 2.72 10.95 12.31
C GLN A 79 1.88 12.14 12.73
N THR A 80 0.64 11.88 13.12
CA THR A 80 -0.12 12.90 13.85
C THR A 80 0.52 13.02 15.23
N ALA A 81 1.03 14.19 15.58
CA ALA A 81 1.45 14.46 16.96
C ALA A 81 0.27 14.14 17.88
N ASN A 82 0.46 13.18 18.80
CA ASN A 82 -0.49 12.96 19.89
C ASN A 82 -0.53 14.25 20.72
N LYS A 83 -1.62 15.00 20.61
CA LYS A 83 -1.96 16.05 21.57
C LYS A 83 -2.55 15.44 22.83
#